data_AF-A0A314U6E7-F1
#
_entry.id   AF-A0A314U6E7-F1
#
_cell.length_a   1.000
_cell.length_b   1.000
_cell.length_c   1.000
_cell.angle_alpha   90.00
_cell.angle_beta   90.00
_cell.angle_gamma   90.00
#
_symmetry.space_group_name_H-M   'P 1'
#
loop_
_entity.id
_entity.type
_entity.pdbx_description
1 polymer ?
#
loop_
_entity_poly.entity_id
_entity_poly.type
_entity_poly.pdbx_seq_one_letter_code
_entity_poly.pdbx_strand_id
1 'polypeptide(L)'
;MGEKNRQIGHYSSSQKILLVGEGDFSFSACLARAFRSAANMVATTLESQDTLWTEHWSSEAYLEELERRGCLVLYEVDAYEMHQHPTLIRMKFDIIIFNFPHAGHYSWLCERDDELIQ
;
A
#
# COMPACT_ATOMS: atom_id res chain seq x y z
N MET A 1 -6.63 -29.08 1.49
CA MET A 1 -5.43 -28.82 0.67
C MET A 1 -4.88 -27.48 1.12
N GLY A 2 -3.73 -27.45 1.82
CA GLY A 2 -3.11 -26.19 2.25
C GLY A 2 -2.58 -25.42 1.05
N GLU A 3 -2.80 -24.11 1.00
CA GLU A 3 -2.22 -23.26 -0.03
C GLU A 3 -0.69 -23.37 0.01
N LYS A 4 -0.05 -23.61 -1.14
CA LYS A 4 1.42 -23.66 -1.23
C LYS A 4 1.96 -22.26 -0.97
N ASN A 5 2.85 -22.13 0.01
CA ASN A 5 3.54 -20.88 0.30
C ASN A 5 4.34 -20.42 -0.94
N ARG A 6 4.10 -19.19 -1.38
CA ARG A 6 4.77 -18.53 -2.51
C ARG A 6 5.83 -17.58 -1.96
N GLN A 7 7.00 -17.58 -2.58
CA GLN A 7 8.11 -16.73 -2.18
C GLN A 7 8.64 -15.95 -3.39
N ILE A 8 8.89 -14.65 -3.19
CA ILE A 8 9.41 -13.72 -4.19
C ILE A 8 10.49 -12.89 -3.48
N GLY A 9 11.75 -13.20 -3.77
CA GLY A 9 12.88 -12.60 -3.06
C GLY A 9 12.75 -12.80 -1.55
N HIS A 10 12.64 -11.70 -0.81
CA HIS A 10 12.51 -11.68 0.65
C HIS A 10 11.06 -11.81 1.15
N TYR A 11 10.08 -11.75 0.25
CA TYR A 11 8.66 -11.76 0.60
C TYR A 11 8.07 -13.16 0.45
N SER A 12 7.22 -13.54 1.40
CA SER A 12 6.52 -14.82 1.47
C SER A 12 5.03 -14.59 1.69
N SER A 13 4.18 -15.37 1.01
CA SER A 13 2.72 -15.29 1.17
C SER A 13 2.23 -15.67 2.58
N SER A 14 3.10 -16.21 3.44
CA SER A 14 2.81 -16.51 4.84
C SER A 14 3.11 -15.37 5.82
N GLN A 15 3.83 -14.33 5.40
CA GLN A 15 4.27 -13.22 6.27
C GLN A 15 3.15 -12.20 6.46
N LYS A 16 2.98 -11.65 7.65
CA LYS A 16 2.17 -10.44 7.84
C LYS A 16 2.96 -9.24 7.34
N ILE A 17 2.43 -8.56 6.33
CA ILE A 17 3.14 -7.50 5.61
C ILE A 17 2.40 -6.18 5.83
N LEU A 18 3.14 -5.15 6.25
CA LEU A 18 2.69 -3.77 6.26
C LEU A 18 3.39 -3.02 5.11
N LEU A 19 2.62 -2.36 4.25
CA LEU A 19 3.12 -1.46 3.21
C LEU A 19 2.81 -0.04 3.63
N VAL A 20 3.84 0.80 3.73
CA VAL A 20 3.77 2.15 4.26
C VAL A 20 3.94 3.16 3.14
N GLY A 21 3.05 4.14 3.07
CA GLY A 21 3.17 5.28 2.17
C GLY A 21 2.93 4.92 0.70
N GLU A 22 1.96 4.06 0.43
CA GLU A 22 1.53 3.78 -0.94
C GLU A 22 0.92 5.05 -1.55
N GLY A 23 1.41 5.45 -2.73
CA GLY A 23 0.79 6.49 -3.55
C GLY A 23 -0.39 5.90 -4.34
N ASP A 24 -0.10 5.22 -5.44
CA ASP A 24 -1.13 4.63 -6.32
C ASP A 24 -1.49 3.17 -5.99
N PHE A 25 -0.88 2.56 -4.96
CA PHE A 25 -1.07 1.16 -4.56
C PHE A 25 -0.60 0.10 -5.57
N SER A 26 0.07 0.48 -6.65
CA SER A 26 0.48 -0.44 -7.71
C SER A 26 1.45 -1.52 -7.20
N PHE A 27 2.35 -1.17 -6.27
CA PHE A 27 3.28 -2.12 -5.67
C PHE A 27 2.55 -3.14 -4.80
N SER A 28 1.66 -2.69 -3.91
CA SER A 28 0.78 -3.58 -3.13
C SER A 28 -0.01 -4.52 -4.02
N ALA A 29 -0.65 -4.01 -5.08
CA ALA A 29 -1.44 -4.82 -6.00
C ALA A 29 -0.58 -5.86 -6.74
N CYS A 30 0.63 -5.47 -7.17
CA CYS A 30 1.60 -6.39 -7.78
C CYS A 30 1.98 -7.54 -6.82
N LEU A 31 2.28 -7.23 -5.57
CA LEU A 31 2.62 -8.23 -4.56
C LEU A 31 1.43 -9.17 -4.26
N ALA A 32 0.24 -8.61 -4.11
CA ALA A 32 -1.00 -9.34 -3.92
C ALA A 32 -1.32 -10.28 -5.10
N ARG A 33 -1.08 -9.85 -6.34
CA ARG A 33 -1.21 -10.69 -7.56
C ARG A 33 -0.26 -11.86 -7.54
N ALA A 34 0.99 -11.61 -7.16
CA ALA A 34 2.03 -12.62 -7.18
C ALA A 34 1.81 -13.67 -6.08
N PHE A 35 1.29 -13.27 -4.92
CA PHE A 35 0.84 -14.18 -3.86
C PHE A 35 -0.55 -14.79 -4.11
N ARG A 36 -1.32 -14.21 -5.03
CA ARG A 36 -2.72 -14.55 -5.32
C ARG A 36 -3.69 -14.29 -4.16
N SER A 37 -3.22 -13.64 -3.09
CA SER A 37 -3.97 -13.28 -1.90
C SER A 37 -3.31 -12.04 -1.28
N ALA A 38 -4.10 -11.25 -0.54
CA ALA A 38 -3.64 -10.13 0.26
C ALA A 38 -4.21 -10.16 1.68
N ALA A 39 -4.80 -11.28 2.13
CA ALA A 39 -5.45 -11.40 3.44
C ALA A 39 -4.52 -11.13 4.65
N ASN A 40 -3.21 -11.21 4.42
CA ASN A 40 -2.13 -10.98 5.38
C ASN A 40 -1.40 -9.64 5.15
N MET A 41 -1.92 -8.79 4.26
CA MET A 41 -1.34 -7.49 3.90
C MET A 41 -2.17 -6.34 4.48
N VAL A 42 -1.49 -5.31 4.94
CA VAL A 42 -2.06 -4.01 5.26
C VAL A 42 -1.32 -2.97 4.43
N ALA A 43 -2.04 -2.24 3.58
CA ALA A 43 -1.49 -1.14 2.79
C ALA A 43 -1.95 0.18 3.37
N THR A 44 -1.03 1.13 3.55
CA THR A 44 -1.32 2.43 4.13
C THR A 44 -0.84 3.57 3.24
N THR A 45 -1.54 4.68 3.30
CA THR A 45 -1.28 5.91 2.54
C THR A 45 -1.43 7.10 3.49
N LEU A 46 -0.72 8.20 3.23
CA LEU A 46 -0.92 9.45 3.97
C LEU A 46 -2.15 10.20 3.45
N GLU A 47 -2.49 9.97 2.20
CA GLU A 47 -3.56 10.63 1.47
C GLU A 47 -4.94 10.17 1.96
N SER A 48 -5.92 11.06 1.82
CA SER A 48 -7.33 10.70 2.02
C SER A 48 -7.87 9.91 0.83
N GLN A 49 -8.96 9.18 1.04
CA GLN A 49 -9.62 8.46 -0.06
C GLN A 49 -10.09 9.40 -1.19
N ASP A 50 -10.61 10.58 -0.83
CA ASP A 50 -11.04 11.60 -1.80
C ASP A 50 -9.84 12.12 -2.62
N THR A 51 -8.71 12.38 -1.95
CA THR A 51 -7.46 12.83 -2.60
C THR A 51 -6.98 11.83 -3.64
N LEU A 52 -6.99 10.54 -3.31
CA LEU A 52 -6.59 9.48 -4.23
C LEU A 52 -7.44 9.46 -5.51
N TRP A 53 -8.75 9.64 -5.39
CA TRP A 53 -9.62 9.70 -6.56
C TRP A 53 -9.37 10.93 -7.44
N THR A 54 -8.94 12.05 -6.86
CA THR A 54 -8.68 13.29 -7.61
C THR A 54 -7.28 13.37 -8.21
N GLU A 55 -6.27 12.89 -7.49
CA GLU A 55 -4.85 13.08 -7.82
C GLU A 55 -4.19 11.81 -8.36
N HIS A 56 -4.68 10.64 -7.94
CA HIS A 56 -4.14 9.31 -8.27
C HIS A 56 -5.22 8.43 -8.91
N TRP A 57 -5.79 8.87 -10.03
CA TRP A 57 -6.87 8.14 -10.71
C TRP A 57 -6.50 6.69 -11.06
N SER A 58 -5.20 6.42 -11.26
CA SER A 58 -4.68 5.07 -11.52
C SER A 58 -4.88 4.10 -10.35
N SER A 59 -5.04 4.63 -9.12
CA SER A 59 -5.18 3.85 -7.89
C SER A 59 -6.49 3.08 -7.79
N GLU A 60 -7.56 3.52 -8.44
CA GLU A 60 -8.90 2.91 -8.33
C GLU A 60 -8.87 1.41 -8.65
N ALA A 61 -8.30 1.04 -9.79
CA ALA A 61 -8.21 -0.35 -10.22
C ALA A 61 -7.34 -1.20 -9.28
N TYR A 62 -6.30 -0.61 -8.68
CA TYR A 62 -5.42 -1.30 -7.73
C TYR A 62 -6.07 -1.48 -6.36
N LEU A 63 -6.82 -0.47 -5.88
CA LEU A 63 -7.60 -0.54 -4.64
C LEU A 63 -8.70 -1.60 -4.75
N GLU A 64 -9.46 -1.62 -5.84
CA GLU A 64 -10.47 -2.67 -6.09
C GLU A 64 -9.84 -4.07 -6.10
N GLU A 65 -8.67 -4.21 -6.73
CA GLU A 65 -7.96 -5.48 -6.76
C GLU A 65 -7.50 -5.91 -5.36
N LEU A 66 -6.98 -4.98 -4.55
CA LEU A 66 -6.52 -5.23 -3.19
C LEU A 66 -7.67 -5.64 -2.28
N GLU A 67 -8.80 -4.93 -2.33
CA GLU A 67 -10.00 -5.27 -1.57
C GLU A 67 -10.51 -6.66 -1.95
N ARG A 68 -10.63 -6.96 -3.25
CA ARG A 68 -11.05 -8.29 -3.75
C ARG A 68 -10.12 -9.41 -3.30
N ARG A 69 -8.85 -9.12 -3.01
CA ARG A 69 -7.85 -10.09 -2.52
C ARG A 69 -7.76 -10.13 -0.99
N GLY A 70 -8.54 -9.32 -0.29
CA GLY A 70 -8.63 -9.29 1.18
C GLY A 70 -7.58 -8.42 1.85
N CYS A 71 -6.94 -7.49 1.13
CA CYS A 71 -6.04 -6.52 1.75
C CYS A 71 -6.83 -5.57 2.65
N LEU A 72 -6.28 -5.24 3.81
CA LEU A 72 -6.74 -4.09 4.58
C LEU A 72 -6.07 -2.83 4.03
N VAL A 73 -6.84 -1.86 3.57
CA VAL A 73 -6.33 -0.54 3.17
C VAL A 73 -6.68 0.47 4.25
N LEU A 74 -5.70 1.27 4.69
CA LEU A 74 -5.88 2.33 5.67
C LEU A 74 -5.41 3.67 5.08
N TYR A 75 -6.30 4.65 5.11
CA TYR A 75 -6.04 6.02 4.65
C TYR A 75 -5.57 6.91 5.80
N GLU A 76 -4.99 8.07 5.46
CA GLU A 76 -4.60 9.10 6.43
C GLU A 76 -3.67 8.58 7.55
N VAL A 77 -2.75 7.67 7.19
CA VAL A 77 -1.80 7.09 8.13
C VAL A 77 -0.45 7.82 8.01
N ASP A 78 -0.18 8.71 8.95
CA ASP A 78 1.15 9.31 9.11
C ASP A 78 2.14 8.28 9.68
N ALA A 79 3.23 8.03 8.94
CA ALA A 79 4.31 7.14 9.36
C ALA A 79 4.98 7.57 10.69
N TYR A 80 4.99 8.87 11.02
CA TYR A 80 5.53 9.38 12.28
C TYR A 80 4.63 9.01 13.48
N GLU A 81 3.32 8.94 13.28
CA GLU A 81 2.34 8.69 14.33
C GLU A 81 1.69 7.29 14.25
N MET A 82 2.10 6.46 13.30
CA MET A 82 1.53 5.15 13.03
C MET A 82 1.49 4.20 14.23
N HIS A 83 2.43 4.35 15.16
CA HIS A 83 2.48 3.59 16.41
C HIS A 83 1.28 3.89 17.35
N GLN A 84 0.58 5.00 17.14
CA GLN A 84 -0.62 5.39 17.86
C GLN A 84 -1.91 5.05 17.10
N HIS A 85 -1.80 4.68 15.82
CA HIS A 85 -2.96 4.41 14.98
C HIS A 85 -3.82 3.26 15.57
N PRO A 86 -5.13 3.45 15.82
CA PRO A 86 -5.96 2.53 16.61
C PRO A 86 -5.95 1.09 16.11
N THR A 87 -5.88 0.91 14.78
CA THR A 87 -5.81 -0.41 14.15
C THR A 87 -4.41 -1.01 14.23
N LEU A 88 -3.37 -0.21 13.95
CA LEU A 88 -2.01 -0.70 13.75
C LEU A 88 -1.28 -0.96 15.07
N ILE A 89 -1.58 -0.19 16.13
CA ILE A 89 -0.99 -0.36 17.47
C ILE A 89 -1.20 -1.78 18.05
N ARG A 90 -2.23 -2.50 17.58
CA ARG A 90 -2.55 -3.86 18.03
C ARG A 90 -2.02 -4.95 17.09
N MET A 91 -1.36 -4.57 16.00
CA MET A 91 -0.88 -5.49 14.97
C MET A 91 0.61 -5.75 15.11
N LYS A 92 1.03 -6.92 14.63
CA LYS A 92 2.45 -7.30 14.48
C LYS A 92 2.67 -7.75 13.05
N PHE A 93 3.80 -7.34 12.51
CA PHE A 93 4.19 -7.60 11.13
C PHE A 93 5.53 -8.32 11.10
N ASP A 94 5.67 -9.25 10.16
CA ASP A 94 6.95 -9.94 9.90
C ASP A 94 7.84 -9.08 8.99
N ILE A 95 7.22 -8.30 8.09
CA ILE A 95 7.89 -7.36 7.19
C ILE A 95 7.12 -6.04 7.17
N ILE A 96 7.87 -4.94 7.25
CA ILE A 96 7.39 -3.59 6.95
C ILE A 96 8.12 -3.14 5.68
N ILE A 97 7.35 -2.73 4.66
CA ILE A 97 7.85 -2.24 3.38
C ILE A 97 7.59 -0.75 3.35
N PHE A 98 8.67 0.04 3.22
CA PHE A 98 8.60 1.48 3.00
C PHE A 98 9.47 1.81 1.80
N ASN A 99 8.85 1.80 0.62
CA ASN A 99 9.53 1.95 -0.66
C ASN A 99 9.17 3.30 -1.26
N PHE A 100 10.17 3.97 -1.85
CA PHE A 100 10.00 5.22 -2.58
C PHE A 100 9.35 6.35 -1.75
N PRO A 101 9.88 6.67 -0.55
CA PRO A 101 9.38 7.82 0.19
C PRO A 101 9.44 9.07 -0.67
N HIS A 102 8.29 9.73 -0.81
CA HIS A 102 8.18 10.93 -1.59
C HIS A 102 8.99 12.06 -0.95
N ALA A 103 9.93 12.68 -1.69
CA ALA A 103 10.78 13.75 -1.16
C ALA A 103 10.07 15.11 -1.03
N GLY A 104 8.86 15.22 -1.59
CA GLY A 104 8.05 16.45 -1.61
C GLY A 104 7.60 16.76 -3.03
N HIS A 105 6.37 17.27 -3.18
CA HIS A 105 5.76 17.56 -4.48
C HIS A 105 5.39 19.03 -4.57
N TYR A 106 5.33 19.58 -5.79
CA TYR A 106 4.65 20.85 -6.01
C TYR A 106 3.15 20.60 -6.07
N SER A 107 2.37 21.34 -5.28
CA SER A 107 0.93 21.11 -5.10
C SER A 107 0.06 21.27 -6.35
N TRP A 108 0.63 21.66 -7.49
CA TRP A 108 -0.07 21.85 -8.76
C TRP A 108 0.28 20.80 -9.83
N LEU A 109 1.18 19.87 -9.52
CA LEU A 109 1.48 18.74 -10.39
C LEU A 109 0.66 17.53 -9.95
N CYS A 110 0.30 16.63 -10.86
CA CYS A 110 -0.39 15.37 -10.59
C CYS A 110 0.12 14.27 -11.53
N GLU A 111 -0.39 13.04 -11.41
CA GLU A 111 0.04 11.91 -12.26
C GLU A 111 -0.14 12.13 -13.77
N ARG A 112 -0.87 13.17 -14.19
CA ARG A 112 -1.08 13.52 -15.60
C ARG A 112 -0.03 14.48 -16.15
N ASP A 113 0.78 15.07 -15.29
CA ASP A 113 1.79 16.06 -15.69
C ASP A 113 3.10 15.35 -16.04
N ASP A 114 3.69 15.71 -17.18
CA ASP A 114 4.93 15.10 -17.69
C ASP A 114 6.19 15.58 -16.92
N GLU A 115 6.07 16.60 -16.08
CA GLU A 115 7.17 17.11 -15.26
C GLU A 115 7.37 16.24 -14.02
N LEU A 116 8.46 15.48 -14.00
CA LEU A 116 8.85 14.68 -12.83
C LEU A 116 9.41 15.58 -11.72
N ILE A 117 8.91 15.30 -10.53
CA ILE A 117 9.26 15.78 -9.20
C ILE A 117 10.79 15.76 -9.02
N GLN A 118 11.39 16.90 -8.63
CA GLN A 118 12.83 17.02 -8.37
C GLN A 118 13.25 16.44 -7.02
#